data_AF-A0A7Y2BPK7-F1
#
_entry.id   AF-A0A7Y2BPK7-F1
#
_cell.length_a   1.000
_cell.length_b   1.000
_cell.length_c   1.000
_cell.angle_alpha   90.00
_cell.angle_beta   90.00
_cell.angle_gamma   90.00
#
_symmetry.space_group_name_H-M   'P 1'
#
loop_
_entity.id
_entity.type
_entity.pdbx_description
1 polymer ?
#
loop_
_entity_poly.entity_id
_entity_poly.type
_entity_poly.pdbx_seq_one_letter_code
_entity_poly.pdbx_strand_id
1 'polypeptide(L)'
;TGIVNLTDLTNPDMAKNFDTDGDGKGEIWIGAAGWASTNIEKIRAKSYGYAETMKLKEMDETLALAEVDNAVAQKKNIVFFCYTPHHMFALHELVILKEPAYDEAKWKVIQPTDDPEWLEKSEAGVAWNTAYLHIHYAAALEKSQPAAAAMLSKVKLDTDTVSAMTYALVVEKQDPAEFAKKWVSENGATVDAWLK
;
A
#
# COMPACT_ATOMS: atom_id res chain seq x y z
N THR A 1 -7.23 21.24 5.17
CA THR A 1 -6.64 21.72 3.89
C THR A 1 -7.67 22.06 2.83
N GLY A 2 -8.79 21.34 2.70
CA GLY A 2 -9.70 21.50 1.54
C GLY A 2 -9.19 20.79 0.27
N ILE A 3 -8.17 19.94 0.41
CA ILE A 3 -7.66 19.09 -0.67
C ILE A 3 -8.72 18.06 -1.07
N VAL A 4 -8.89 17.84 -2.37
CA VAL A 4 -9.87 16.87 -2.89
C VAL A 4 -9.25 15.97 -3.95
N ASN A 5 -8.40 16.53 -4.82
CA ASN A 5 -7.78 15.80 -5.92
C ASN A 5 -6.29 15.61 -5.67
N LEU A 6 -5.73 14.50 -6.15
CA LEU A 6 -4.29 14.26 -6.09
C LEU A 6 -3.50 15.37 -6.82
N THR A 7 -4.04 15.86 -7.94
CA THR A 7 -3.46 16.97 -8.71
C THR A 7 -3.44 18.29 -7.95
N ASP A 8 -4.21 18.45 -6.87
CA ASP A 8 -4.13 19.66 -6.04
C ASP A 8 -2.73 19.80 -5.41
N LEU A 9 -2.00 18.70 -5.22
CA LEU A 9 -0.61 18.71 -4.74
C LEU A 9 0.35 19.39 -5.71
N THR A 10 0.04 19.53 -7.00
CA THR A 10 0.89 20.26 -7.96
C THR A 10 0.86 21.77 -7.74
N ASN A 11 -0.08 22.28 -6.94
CA ASN A 11 -0.13 23.68 -6.58
C ASN A 11 0.80 23.95 -5.38
N PRO A 12 1.86 24.79 -5.51
CA PRO A 12 2.76 25.10 -4.41
C PRO A 12 2.06 25.63 -3.15
N ASP A 13 0.98 26.40 -3.31
CA ASP A 13 0.26 26.94 -2.15
C ASP A 13 -0.57 25.87 -1.43
N MET A 14 -1.03 24.83 -2.14
CA MET A 14 -1.62 23.66 -1.50
C MET A 14 -0.54 22.82 -0.84
N ALA A 15 0.57 22.55 -1.53
CA ALA A 15 1.70 21.75 -1.04
C ALA A 15 2.28 22.30 0.28
N LYS A 16 2.43 23.63 0.41
CA LYS A 16 2.87 24.29 1.66
C LYS A 16 2.05 23.93 2.89
N ASN A 17 0.78 23.54 2.73
CA ASN A 17 -0.02 23.11 3.88
C ASN A 17 0.49 21.81 4.52
N PHE A 18 1.33 21.07 3.79
CA PHE A 18 1.96 19.83 4.21
C PHE A 18 3.45 20.00 4.50
N ASP A 19 4.03 21.19 4.32
CA ASP A 19 5.46 21.51 4.53
C ASP A 19 5.79 21.47 6.03
N THR A 20 6.59 20.48 6.44
CA THR A 20 6.94 20.23 7.84
C THR A 20 8.32 20.75 8.23
N ASP A 21 9.22 20.98 7.26
CA ASP A 21 10.60 21.42 7.49
C ASP A 21 10.88 22.87 7.03
N GLY A 22 9.92 23.51 6.38
CA GLY A 22 9.96 24.91 5.95
C GLY A 22 10.79 25.14 4.69
N ASP A 23 11.09 24.09 3.91
CA ASP A 23 11.86 24.19 2.66
C ASP A 23 11.02 24.70 1.46
N GLY A 24 9.71 24.88 1.64
CA GLY A 24 8.78 25.36 0.64
C GLY A 24 8.16 24.27 -0.21
N LYS A 25 8.50 22.99 0.02
CA LYS A 25 7.82 21.83 -0.55
C LYS A 25 7.01 21.11 0.53
N GLY A 26 5.84 20.60 0.15
CA GLY A 26 5.10 19.71 1.05
C GLY A 26 5.76 18.33 1.12
N GLU A 27 5.50 17.56 2.16
CA GLU A 27 6.00 16.18 2.26
C GLU A 27 4.89 15.17 2.03
N ILE A 28 5.23 14.10 1.31
CA ILE A 28 4.36 12.94 1.11
C ILE A 28 5.17 11.67 1.32
N TRP A 29 4.73 10.81 2.24
CA TRP A 29 5.31 9.48 2.38
C TRP A 29 4.84 8.58 1.24
N ILE A 30 5.77 7.91 0.57
CA ILE A 30 5.48 7.08 -0.63
C ILE A 30 5.77 5.59 -0.45
N GLY A 31 6.25 5.18 0.74
CA GLY A 31 6.57 3.78 1.04
C GLY A 31 7.97 3.59 1.63
N ALA A 32 8.30 2.35 1.96
CA ALA A 32 9.62 1.98 2.43
C ALA A 32 10.59 1.68 1.28
N ALA A 33 11.89 1.77 1.58
CA ALA A 33 12.94 1.41 0.62
C ALA A 33 12.84 -0.08 0.23
N GLY A 34 13.02 -0.37 -1.06
CA GLY A 34 12.97 -1.73 -1.61
C GLY A 34 11.57 -2.22 -1.99
N TRP A 35 10.51 -1.48 -1.67
CA TRP A 35 9.17 -1.81 -2.15
C TRP A 35 9.01 -1.43 -3.63
N ALA A 36 8.40 -2.33 -4.41
CA ALA A 36 8.06 -2.04 -5.80
C ALA A 36 7.03 -0.89 -5.91
N SER A 37 6.13 -0.75 -4.93
CA SER A 37 5.15 0.33 -4.85
C SER A 37 5.79 1.69 -4.65
N THR A 38 6.86 1.80 -3.86
CA THR A 38 7.62 3.05 -3.69
C THR A 38 8.16 3.57 -5.02
N ASN A 39 8.67 2.67 -5.88
CA ASN A 39 9.09 3.06 -7.23
C ASN A 39 7.91 3.52 -8.09
N ILE A 40 6.76 2.85 -7.99
CA ILE A 40 5.54 3.25 -8.72
C ILE A 40 5.05 4.62 -8.25
N GLU A 41 5.10 4.92 -6.96
CA GLU A 41 4.72 6.24 -6.44
C GLU A 41 5.68 7.35 -6.89
N LYS A 42 6.97 7.06 -7.13
CA LYS A 42 7.88 8.01 -7.79
C LYS A 42 7.46 8.28 -9.24
N ILE A 43 7.05 7.24 -9.97
CA ILE A 43 6.52 7.38 -11.35
C ILE A 43 5.24 8.20 -11.32
N ARG A 44 4.30 7.89 -10.42
CA ARG A 44 3.04 8.64 -10.25
C ARG A 44 3.32 10.09 -9.90
N ALA A 45 4.24 10.37 -8.97
CA ALA A 45 4.64 11.74 -8.64
C ALA A 45 5.15 12.53 -9.83
N LYS A 46 5.97 11.91 -10.67
CA LYS A 46 6.43 12.50 -11.93
C LYS A 46 5.27 12.71 -12.90
N SER A 47 4.45 11.69 -13.14
CA SER A 47 3.37 11.70 -14.13
C SER A 47 2.23 12.65 -13.79
N TYR A 48 1.89 12.78 -12.50
CA TYR A 48 0.92 13.77 -12.02
C TYR A 48 1.54 15.16 -11.86
N GLY A 49 2.87 15.28 -11.81
CA GLY A 49 3.60 16.53 -11.69
C GLY A 49 3.80 17.05 -10.26
N TYR A 50 3.32 16.34 -9.23
CA TYR A 50 3.49 16.77 -7.85
C TYR A 50 4.91 16.52 -7.31
N ALA A 51 5.80 15.84 -8.04
CA ALA A 51 7.23 15.76 -7.70
C ALA A 51 7.92 17.14 -7.66
N GLU A 52 7.37 18.13 -8.36
CA GLU A 52 7.92 19.49 -8.38
C GLU A 52 7.66 20.24 -7.06
N THR A 53 6.52 19.96 -6.43
CA THR A 53 6.02 20.67 -5.25
C THR A 53 6.08 19.85 -3.97
N MET A 54 6.24 18.53 -4.09
CA MET A 54 6.27 17.60 -2.95
C MET A 54 7.61 16.87 -2.86
N LYS A 55 8.11 16.73 -1.63
CA LYS A 55 9.23 15.87 -1.27
C LYS A 55 8.71 14.46 -0.98
N LEU A 56 9.21 13.50 -1.74
CA LEU A 56 8.81 12.10 -1.63
C LEU A 56 9.62 11.44 -0.51
N LYS A 57 8.99 11.20 0.65
CA LYS A 57 9.63 10.56 1.80
C LYS A 57 9.62 9.05 1.65
N GLU A 58 10.80 8.45 1.78
CA GLU A 58 11.00 7.01 1.86
C GLU A 58 11.50 6.64 3.26
N MET A 59 10.71 5.86 3.99
CA MET A 59 11.03 5.42 5.36
C MET A 59 10.20 4.20 5.75
N ASP A 60 10.61 3.52 6.82
CA ASP A 60 9.88 2.39 7.38
C ASP A 60 8.41 2.73 7.64
N GLU A 61 7.51 1.81 7.30
CA GLU A 61 6.06 2.00 7.45
C GLU A 61 5.70 2.30 8.92
N THR A 62 6.32 1.64 9.89
CA THR A 62 6.04 1.88 11.32
C THR A 62 6.29 3.34 11.70
N LEU A 63 7.37 3.93 11.19
CA LEU A 63 7.70 5.33 11.46
C LEU A 63 6.74 6.27 10.73
N ALA A 64 6.36 5.95 9.49
CA ALA A 64 5.40 6.75 8.73
C ALA A 64 4.00 6.75 9.38
N LEU A 65 3.54 5.61 9.87
CA LEU A 65 2.27 5.52 10.58
C LEU A 65 2.29 6.30 11.90
N ALA A 66 3.42 6.29 12.62
CA ALA A 66 3.59 7.13 13.80
C ALA A 66 3.56 8.64 13.48
N GLU A 67 4.03 9.06 12.29
CA GLU A 67 3.88 10.44 11.83
C GLU A 67 2.41 10.79 11.56
N VAL A 68 1.62 9.87 11.00
CA VAL A 68 0.17 10.05 10.83
C VAL A 68 -0.52 10.21 12.19
N ASP A 69 -0.23 9.34 13.15
CA ASP A 69 -0.78 9.43 14.51
C ASP A 69 -0.46 10.79 15.16
N ASN A 70 0.79 11.24 15.04
CA ASN A 70 1.23 12.53 15.57
C ASN A 70 0.57 13.71 14.86
N ALA A 71 0.42 13.67 13.54
CA ALA A 71 -0.23 14.72 12.78
C ALA A 71 -1.71 14.86 13.16
N VAL A 72 -2.42 13.73 13.28
CA VAL A 72 -3.82 13.69 13.72
C VAL A 72 -3.95 14.26 15.14
N ALA A 73 -3.11 13.81 16.08
CA ALA A 73 -3.12 14.30 17.46
C ALA A 73 -2.87 15.82 17.56
N GLN A 74 -1.98 16.35 16.70
CA GLN A 74 -1.65 17.77 16.64
C GLN A 74 -2.58 18.59 15.73
N LYS A 75 -3.59 17.96 15.10
CA LYS A 75 -4.46 18.58 14.09
C LYS A 75 -3.67 19.25 12.95
N LYS A 76 -2.54 18.64 12.57
CA LYS A 76 -1.71 19.05 11.44
C LYS A 76 -2.16 18.30 10.19
N ASN A 77 -1.94 18.92 9.04
CA ASN A 77 -2.22 18.26 7.77
C ASN A 77 -1.14 17.22 7.49
N ILE A 78 -1.55 16.08 6.93
CA ILE A 78 -0.62 15.06 6.42
C ILE A 78 -1.21 14.45 5.15
N VAL A 79 -0.33 14.09 4.22
CA VAL A 79 -0.67 13.32 3.02
C VAL A 79 0.35 12.20 2.87
N PHE A 80 -0.12 11.00 2.54
CA PHE A 80 0.72 9.81 2.44
C PHE A 80 0.08 8.79 1.49
N PHE A 81 0.91 7.98 0.86
CA PHE A 81 0.49 6.80 0.12
C PHE A 81 -0.09 5.77 1.09
N CYS A 82 -1.26 5.23 0.75
CA CYS A 82 -1.90 4.16 1.49
C CYS A 82 -2.58 3.19 0.51
N TYR A 83 -2.90 2.00 0.99
CA TYR A 83 -3.55 0.94 0.21
C TYR A 83 -4.73 0.38 1.01
N THR A 84 -5.64 -0.32 0.32
CA THR A 84 -6.72 -1.06 0.98
C THR A 84 -6.61 -2.54 0.67
N PRO A 85 -6.84 -3.43 1.65
CA PRO A 85 -7.20 -3.12 3.05
C PRO A 85 -5.99 -2.64 3.89
N HIS A 86 -6.24 -1.73 4.83
CA HIS A 86 -5.22 -1.28 5.79
C HIS A 86 -5.85 -0.77 7.10
N HIS A 87 -5.24 -1.10 8.24
CA HIS A 87 -5.80 -0.82 9.57
C HIS A 87 -6.00 0.67 9.89
N MET A 88 -5.24 1.55 9.24
CA MET A 88 -5.35 3.00 9.47
C MET A 88 -6.72 3.59 9.11
N PHE A 89 -7.46 2.97 8.20
CA PHE A 89 -8.84 3.37 7.88
C PHE A 89 -9.82 3.10 9.03
N ALA A 90 -9.47 2.22 9.98
CA ALA A 90 -10.23 1.99 11.21
C ALA A 90 -9.79 2.90 12.36
N LEU A 91 -8.53 3.36 12.35
CA LEU A 91 -7.96 4.20 13.41
C LEU A 91 -8.21 5.69 13.18
N HIS A 92 -8.24 6.12 11.92
CA HIS A 92 -8.32 7.53 11.54
C HIS A 92 -9.36 7.76 10.45
N GLU A 93 -9.95 8.94 10.44
CA GLU A 93 -10.82 9.39 9.35
C GLU A 93 -9.96 9.79 8.14
N LEU A 94 -9.55 8.79 7.35
CA LEU A 94 -8.77 8.99 6.14
C LEU A 94 -9.68 9.26 4.93
N VAL A 95 -9.27 10.21 4.10
CA VAL A 95 -9.93 10.52 2.83
C VAL A 95 -9.00 10.16 1.69
N ILE A 96 -9.49 9.35 0.75
CA ILE A 96 -8.77 9.02 -0.49
C ILE A 96 -8.94 10.20 -1.46
N LEU A 97 -7.81 10.76 -1.90
CA LEU A 97 -7.82 11.83 -2.90
C LEU A 97 -8.35 11.30 -4.24
N LYS A 98 -9.14 12.13 -4.93
CA LYS A 98 -9.65 11.80 -6.25
C LYS A 98 -8.54 11.87 -7.29
N GLU A 99 -8.55 10.91 -8.20
CA GLU A 99 -7.65 10.85 -9.34
C GLU A 99 -8.37 10.17 -10.53
N PRO A 100 -7.88 10.32 -11.77
CA PRO A 100 -8.45 9.62 -12.92
C PRO A 100 -8.45 8.10 -12.69
N ALA A 101 -9.54 7.42 -13.07
CA ALA A 101 -9.62 5.97 -12.97
C ALA A 101 -8.49 5.28 -13.76
N TYR A 102 -8.12 4.07 -13.34
CA TYR A 102 -7.13 3.26 -14.02
C TYR A 102 -7.46 3.12 -15.53
N ASP A 103 -6.43 3.29 -16.34
CA ASP A 103 -6.47 3.16 -17.79
C ASP A 103 -5.18 2.44 -18.21
N GLU A 104 -5.32 1.22 -18.70
CA GLU A 104 -4.18 0.37 -19.09
C GLU A 104 -3.29 1.05 -20.14
N ALA A 105 -3.88 1.84 -21.05
CA ALA A 105 -3.12 2.56 -22.07
C ALA A 105 -2.26 3.70 -21.49
N LYS A 106 -2.57 4.16 -20.26
CA LYS A 106 -1.84 5.20 -19.53
C LYS A 106 -1.01 4.63 -18.37
N TRP A 107 -0.89 3.31 -18.30
CA TRP A 107 -0.13 2.61 -17.27
C TRP A 107 1.09 1.93 -17.87
N LYS A 108 2.21 2.65 -17.86
CA LYS A 108 3.52 2.12 -18.26
C LYS A 108 4.47 2.21 -17.08
N VAL A 109 4.63 1.11 -16.36
CA VAL A 109 5.54 1.01 -15.22
C VAL A 109 6.67 0.05 -15.57
N ILE A 110 7.90 0.53 -15.44
CA ILE A 110 9.13 -0.26 -15.52
C ILE A 110 9.76 -0.22 -14.14
N GLN A 111 10.22 -1.36 -13.61
CA GLN A 111 10.92 -1.40 -12.33
C GLN A 111 12.43 -1.15 -12.54
N PRO A 112 13.15 -0.62 -11.53
CA PRO A 112 14.60 -0.43 -11.61
C PRO A 112 15.39 -1.74 -11.88
N THR A 113 14.81 -2.89 -11.54
CA THR A 113 15.38 -4.21 -11.83
C THR A 113 15.36 -4.57 -13.32
N ASP A 114 14.48 -3.93 -14.09
CA ASP A 114 14.22 -4.26 -15.48
C ASP A 114 14.97 -3.30 -16.44
N ASP A 115 15.04 -2.00 -16.09
CA ASP A 115 15.74 -0.98 -16.89
C ASP A 115 16.29 0.14 -15.96
N PRO A 116 17.58 0.54 -16.05
CA PRO A 116 18.10 1.66 -15.27
C PRO A 116 17.43 3.01 -15.59
N GLU A 117 16.86 3.18 -16.79
CA GLU A 117 16.10 4.37 -17.20
C GLU A 117 14.60 4.26 -16.87
N TRP A 118 14.23 3.37 -15.93
CA TRP A 118 12.86 3.06 -15.55
C TRP A 118 12.02 4.31 -15.29
N LEU A 119 12.54 5.29 -14.54
CA LEU A 119 11.77 6.46 -14.14
C LEU A 119 11.41 7.31 -15.36
N GLU A 120 12.37 7.60 -16.24
CA GLU A 120 12.16 8.40 -17.45
C GLU A 120 11.23 7.70 -18.45
N LYS A 121 11.41 6.39 -18.64
CA LYS A 121 10.63 5.59 -19.60
C LYS A 121 9.23 5.21 -19.11
N SER A 122 8.91 5.44 -17.84
CA SER A 122 7.60 5.12 -17.24
C SER A 122 6.64 6.31 -17.22
N GLU A 123 5.35 6.00 -17.22
CA GLU A 123 4.24 6.94 -17.08
C GLU A 123 3.06 6.26 -16.36
N ALA A 124 2.52 6.91 -15.32
CA ALA A 124 1.38 6.42 -14.55
C ALA A 124 0.54 7.59 -14.00
N GLY A 125 -0.07 8.38 -14.90
CA GLY A 125 -0.93 9.52 -14.55
C GLY A 125 -2.39 9.14 -14.26
N VAL A 126 -2.62 7.95 -13.71
CA VAL A 126 -3.94 7.36 -13.41
C VAL A 126 -3.90 6.55 -12.11
N ALA A 127 -5.07 6.24 -11.54
CA ALA A 127 -5.22 5.37 -10.38
C ALA A 127 -4.56 4.01 -10.58
N TRP A 128 -4.13 3.40 -9.47
CA TRP A 128 -3.77 1.98 -9.45
C TRP A 128 -4.94 1.13 -9.94
N ASN A 129 -4.62 0.02 -10.62
CA ASN A 129 -5.60 -1.04 -10.81
C ASN A 129 -5.85 -1.77 -9.48
N THR A 130 -6.91 -2.58 -9.44
CA THR A 130 -7.18 -3.49 -8.33
C THR A 130 -5.99 -4.42 -8.11
N ALA A 131 -5.43 -4.40 -6.90
CA ALA A 131 -4.35 -5.30 -6.50
C ALA A 131 -4.91 -6.68 -6.16
N TYR A 132 -4.16 -7.73 -6.50
CA TYR A 132 -4.49 -9.12 -6.18
C TYR A 132 -3.40 -9.70 -5.29
N LEU A 133 -3.82 -10.31 -4.18
CA LEU A 133 -2.91 -11.06 -3.31
C LEU A 133 -2.90 -12.51 -3.76
N HIS A 134 -1.71 -13.02 -4.06
CA HIS A 134 -1.50 -14.38 -4.51
C HIS A 134 -0.64 -15.15 -3.50
N ILE A 135 -1.02 -16.40 -3.26
CA ILE A 135 -0.16 -17.33 -2.54
C ILE A 135 0.85 -17.89 -3.54
N HIS A 136 2.13 -17.53 -3.35
CA HIS A 136 3.23 -18.10 -4.11
C HIS A 136 3.98 -19.12 -3.25
N TYR A 137 4.41 -20.21 -3.89
CA TYR A 137 5.24 -21.23 -3.28
C TYR A 137 6.33 -21.66 -4.26
N ALA A 138 7.45 -22.17 -3.74
CA ALA A 138 8.56 -22.59 -4.58
C ALA A 138 8.15 -23.78 -5.47
N ALA A 139 8.40 -23.70 -6.78
CA ALA A 139 8.07 -24.77 -7.73
C ALA A 139 8.66 -26.14 -7.35
N ALA A 140 9.80 -26.16 -6.65
CA ALA A 140 10.40 -27.40 -6.14
C ALA A 140 9.49 -28.18 -5.17
N LEU A 141 8.56 -27.51 -4.47
CA LEU A 141 7.62 -28.14 -3.55
C LEU A 141 6.65 -29.09 -4.26
N GLU A 142 6.36 -28.88 -5.54
CA GLU A 142 5.53 -29.82 -6.31
C GLU A 142 6.15 -31.23 -6.38
N LYS A 143 7.48 -31.32 -6.27
CA LYS A 143 8.21 -32.59 -6.23
C LYS A 143 8.55 -33.02 -4.80
N SER A 144 9.04 -32.11 -3.96
CA SER A 144 9.53 -32.45 -2.63
C SER A 144 8.44 -32.58 -1.57
N GLN A 145 7.33 -31.84 -1.72
CA GLN A 145 6.19 -31.82 -0.81
C GLN A 145 4.85 -31.65 -1.57
N PRO A 146 4.47 -32.62 -2.41
CA PRO A 146 3.33 -32.48 -3.33
C PRO A 146 2.00 -32.18 -2.62
N ALA A 147 1.77 -32.72 -1.42
CA ALA A 147 0.57 -32.42 -0.64
C ALA A 147 0.52 -30.96 -0.16
N ALA A 148 1.67 -30.41 0.27
CA ALA A 148 1.76 -29.01 0.68
C ALA A 148 1.58 -28.07 -0.52
N ALA A 149 2.20 -28.39 -1.67
CA ALA A 149 2.02 -27.62 -2.90
C ALA A 149 0.55 -27.63 -3.37
N ALA A 150 -0.11 -28.80 -3.34
CA ALA A 150 -1.53 -28.91 -3.67
C ALA A 150 -2.39 -28.04 -2.76
N MET A 151 -2.14 -28.06 -1.46
CA MET A 151 -2.87 -27.22 -0.50
C MET A 151 -2.63 -25.73 -0.76
N LEU A 152 -1.36 -25.30 -0.85
CA LEU A 152 -0.99 -23.90 -1.09
C LEU A 152 -1.58 -23.35 -2.39
N SER A 153 -1.66 -24.18 -3.45
CA SER A 153 -2.28 -23.81 -4.73
C SER A 153 -3.79 -23.55 -4.65
N LYS A 154 -4.45 -24.05 -3.59
CA LYS A 154 -5.90 -23.92 -3.37
C LYS A 154 -6.25 -22.87 -2.32
N VAL A 155 -5.26 -22.35 -1.58
CA VAL A 155 -5.50 -21.31 -0.57
C VAL A 155 -6.08 -20.09 -1.26
N LYS A 156 -7.25 -19.68 -0.78
CA LYS A 156 -7.94 -18.47 -1.22
C LYS A 156 -8.51 -17.77 0.01
N LEU A 157 -8.13 -16.50 0.17
CA LEU A 157 -8.63 -15.61 1.19
C LEU A 157 -9.27 -14.41 0.48
N ASP A 158 -10.44 -13.97 0.93
CA ASP A 158 -11.07 -12.75 0.45
C ASP A 158 -10.60 -11.52 1.23
N THR A 159 -10.96 -10.33 0.73
CA THR A 159 -10.55 -9.05 1.32
C THR A 159 -11.03 -8.90 2.75
N ASP A 160 -12.25 -9.33 3.06
CA ASP A 160 -12.82 -9.20 4.41
C ASP A 160 -12.05 -10.08 5.41
N THR A 161 -11.71 -11.30 5.02
CA THR A 161 -10.90 -12.22 5.81
C THR A 161 -9.53 -11.61 6.10
N VAL A 162 -8.82 -11.14 5.08
CA VAL A 162 -7.49 -10.54 5.26
C VAL A 162 -7.56 -9.28 6.13
N SER A 163 -8.59 -8.44 5.93
CA SER A 163 -8.80 -7.24 6.74
C SER A 163 -9.00 -7.55 8.22
N ALA A 164 -9.81 -8.57 8.53
CA ALA A 164 -10.04 -9.02 9.90
C ALA A 164 -8.77 -9.58 10.54
N MET A 165 -7.96 -10.34 9.78
CA MET A 165 -6.66 -10.82 10.24
C MET A 165 -5.72 -9.64 10.57
N THR A 166 -5.61 -8.66 9.67
CA THR A 166 -4.77 -7.47 9.90
C THR A 166 -5.24 -6.68 11.12
N TYR A 167 -6.55 -6.52 11.32
CA TYR A 167 -7.09 -5.82 12.50
C TYR A 167 -6.69 -6.53 13.81
N ALA A 168 -6.90 -7.84 13.90
CA ALA A 168 -6.59 -8.61 15.10
C ALA A 168 -5.09 -8.55 15.47
N LEU A 169 -4.21 -8.61 14.48
CA LEU A 169 -2.76 -8.62 14.73
C LEU A 169 -2.18 -7.21 14.93
N VAL A 170 -2.65 -6.22 14.17
CA VAL A 170 -2.04 -4.89 14.18
C VAL A 170 -2.71 -3.96 15.19
N VAL A 171 -4.03 -4.02 15.33
CA VAL A 171 -4.79 -3.15 16.25
C VAL A 171 -4.94 -3.80 17.61
N GLU A 172 -5.45 -5.03 17.66
CA GLU A 172 -5.68 -5.73 18.93
C GLU A 172 -4.40 -6.36 19.51
N LYS A 173 -3.32 -6.40 18.73
CA LYS A 173 -2.02 -6.97 19.11
C LYS A 173 -2.13 -8.42 19.61
N GLN A 174 -3.06 -9.20 19.03
CA GLN A 174 -3.15 -10.62 19.33
C GLN A 174 -1.86 -11.34 18.94
N ASP A 175 -1.49 -12.38 19.68
CA ASP A 175 -0.39 -13.26 19.29
C ASP A 175 -0.71 -13.94 17.94
N PRO A 176 0.16 -13.85 16.93
CA PRO A 176 -0.12 -14.42 15.60
C PRO A 176 -0.37 -15.93 15.60
N ALA A 177 0.32 -16.69 16.43
CA ALA A 177 0.17 -18.15 16.46
C ALA A 177 -1.15 -18.56 17.12
N GLU A 178 -1.51 -17.91 18.23
CA GLU A 178 -2.79 -18.15 18.90
C GLU A 178 -3.97 -17.70 18.03
N PHE A 179 -3.86 -16.55 17.37
CA PHE A 179 -4.87 -16.07 16.42
C PHE A 179 -5.05 -17.07 15.26
N ALA A 180 -3.96 -17.51 14.63
CA ALA A 180 -4.02 -18.45 13.52
C ALA A 180 -4.68 -19.78 13.93
N LYS A 181 -4.34 -20.30 15.12
CA LYS A 181 -4.94 -21.53 15.66
C LYS A 181 -6.44 -21.38 15.87
N LYS A 182 -6.88 -20.27 16.47
CA LYS A 182 -8.30 -19.95 16.67
C LYS A 182 -9.02 -19.81 15.34
N TRP A 183 -8.45 -19.05 14.40
CA TRP A 183 -9.06 -18.83 13.08
C TRP A 183 -9.25 -20.16 12.34
N VAL A 184 -8.26 -21.05 12.34
CA VAL A 184 -8.38 -22.38 11.72
C VAL A 184 -9.49 -23.20 12.38
N SER A 185 -9.59 -23.18 13.71
CA SER A 185 -10.65 -23.91 14.43
C SER A 185 -12.06 -23.39 14.10
N GLU A 186 -12.19 -22.09 13.86
CA GLU A 186 -13.47 -21.43 13.57
C GLU A 186 -13.83 -21.51 12.07
N ASN A 187 -12.84 -21.73 11.20
CA ASN A 187 -12.98 -21.75 9.73
C ASN A 187 -12.63 -23.11 9.11
N GLY A 188 -12.83 -24.21 9.87
CA GLY A 188 -12.41 -25.55 9.46
C GLY A 188 -12.89 -25.98 8.07
N ALA A 189 -14.14 -25.65 7.69
CA ALA A 189 -14.67 -25.99 6.37
C ALA A 189 -13.90 -25.32 5.22
N THR A 190 -13.45 -24.07 5.41
CA THR A 190 -12.62 -23.33 4.45
C THR A 190 -11.25 -23.98 4.32
N VAL A 191 -10.62 -24.31 5.45
CA VAL A 191 -9.30 -24.94 5.49
C VAL A 191 -9.35 -26.34 4.86
N ASP A 192 -10.37 -27.14 5.18
CA ASP A 192 -10.59 -28.47 4.61
C ASP A 192 -10.77 -28.41 3.09
N ALA A 193 -11.36 -27.34 2.55
CA ALA A 193 -11.48 -27.16 1.11
C ALA A 193 -10.12 -26.97 0.41
N TRP A 194 -9.11 -26.46 1.12
CA TRP A 194 -7.74 -26.37 0.60
C TRP A 194 -7.02 -27.72 0.61
N LEU A 195 -7.43 -28.66 1.47
CA LEU A 195 -6.81 -29.98 1.63
C LEU A 195 -7.40 -31.06 0.71
N LYS A 196 -8.58 -30.82 0.16
CA LYS A 196 -9.20 -31.66 -0.88
C LYS A 196 -8.49 -31.48 -2.21
#